data_AF-A0A6P1ZDK7-F1
#
_entry.id   AF-A0A6P1ZDK7-F1
#
_cell.length_a   1.000
_cell.length_b   1.000
_cell.length_c   1.000
_cell.angle_alpha   90.00
_cell.angle_beta   90.00
_cell.angle_gamma   90.00
#
_symmetry.space_group_name_H-M   'P 1'
#
loop_
_entity.id
_entity.type
_entity.pdbx_description
1 polymer ?
#
loop_
_entity_poly.entity_id
_entity_poly.type
_entity_poly.pdbx_seq_one_letter_code
_entity_poly.pdbx_strand_id
1 'polypeptide(L)'
;RMTGTTIDREDWNWDQVPDHLKISFRVVDDKNKKLLEGRSLSELKEALKGKVQETLSAVADDGIEQSGLHIWSFGQLPESYEQKRGNYKVKAGPALVDERDSVAIRLFDNPQEQQQMMWRGLRRLLLLNIPSPIKYLHEKLPNKAKLGLYFNPYGKVLDLIDDCISCGVDKLIHEAGGPVWT
;
A
#
# COMPACT_ATOMS: atom_id res chain seq x y z
N ARG A 1 -46.12 -33.37 12.82
CA ARG A 1 -45.49 -32.24 13.56
C ARG A 1 -44.01 -32.27 13.26
N MET A 2 -43.47 -31.30 12.52
CA MET A 2 -42.02 -31.21 12.27
C MET A 2 -41.39 -30.52 13.47
N THR A 3 -40.64 -31.25 14.28
CA THR A 3 -39.77 -30.69 15.32
C THR A 3 -38.38 -30.56 14.72
N GLY A 4 -38.06 -29.39 14.20
CA GLY A 4 -36.69 -29.02 13.86
C GLY A 4 -36.07 -28.25 15.03
N THR A 5 -34.87 -28.64 15.44
CA THR A 5 -34.06 -27.84 16.36
C THR A 5 -33.35 -26.76 15.56
N THR A 6 -33.57 -25.50 15.91
CA THR A 6 -32.79 -24.37 15.37
C THR A 6 -31.39 -24.44 15.96
N ILE A 7 -30.37 -24.47 15.10
CA ILE A 7 -28.96 -24.43 15.51
C ILE A 7 -28.48 -23.02 15.21
N ASP A 8 -28.02 -22.30 16.24
CA ASP A 8 -27.49 -20.97 16.07
C ASP A 8 -26.08 -21.03 15.48
N ARG A 9 -25.64 -19.95 14.82
CA ARG A 9 -24.35 -19.96 14.10
C ARG A 9 -23.17 -20.11 15.04
N GLU A 10 -23.32 -19.67 16.29
CA GLU A 10 -22.31 -19.77 17.35
C GLU A 10 -22.16 -21.20 17.88
N ASP A 11 -23.19 -22.04 17.76
CA ASP A 11 -23.18 -23.43 18.25
C ASP A 11 -22.36 -24.37 17.36
N TRP A 12 -21.93 -23.90 16.19
CA TRP A 12 -21.08 -24.65 15.27
C TRP A 12 -19.64 -24.68 15.73
N ASN A 13 -19.25 -25.79 16.36
CA ASN A 13 -17.86 -26.04 16.75
C ASN A 13 -17.02 -26.59 15.58
N TRP A 14 -16.26 -25.71 14.93
CA TRP A 14 -15.38 -26.05 13.81
C TRP A 14 -14.21 -26.98 14.17
N ASP A 15 -13.83 -27.05 15.44
CA ASP A 15 -12.75 -27.93 15.90
C ASP A 15 -13.19 -29.40 15.88
N GLN A 16 -14.49 -29.66 16.01
CA GLN A 16 -15.05 -31.02 15.94
C GLN A 16 -15.21 -31.53 14.50
N VAL A 17 -15.13 -30.66 13.50
CA VAL A 17 -15.24 -31.06 12.10
C VAL A 17 -13.96 -31.79 11.69
N PRO A 18 -14.04 -33.06 11.25
CA PRO A 18 -12.88 -33.78 10.75
C PRO A 18 -12.23 -33.05 9.58
N ASP A 19 -10.91 -33.12 9.56
CA ASP A 19 -10.05 -32.44 8.61
C ASP A 19 -10.37 -32.66 7.12
N HIS A 20 -10.86 -33.85 6.76
CA HIS A 20 -11.22 -34.19 5.38
C HIS A 20 -12.55 -33.60 4.93
N LEU A 21 -13.35 -33.04 5.85
CA LEU A 21 -14.58 -32.31 5.56
C LEU A 21 -14.36 -30.79 5.49
N LYS A 22 -13.16 -30.32 5.84
CA LYS A 22 -12.79 -28.91 5.74
C LYS A 22 -12.38 -28.56 4.31
N ILE A 23 -12.74 -27.36 3.86
CA ILE A 23 -12.34 -26.84 2.56
C ILE A 23 -10.82 -26.72 2.50
N SER A 24 -10.23 -27.17 1.40
CA SER A 24 -8.81 -27.00 1.12
C SER A 24 -8.65 -26.11 -0.11
N PHE A 25 -7.72 -25.16 -0.02
CA PHE A 25 -7.40 -24.22 -1.09
C PHE A 25 -6.09 -24.66 -1.74
N ARG A 26 -6.06 -24.66 -3.07
CA ARG A 26 -4.85 -24.92 -3.86
C ARG A 26 -4.61 -23.75 -4.79
N VAL A 27 -3.43 -23.14 -4.69
CA VAL A 27 -2.99 -22.10 -5.61
C VAL A 27 -2.15 -22.74 -6.69
N VAL A 28 -2.50 -22.48 -7.95
CA VAL A 28 -1.83 -23.01 -9.14
C VAL A 28 -1.34 -21.87 -10.02
N ASP A 29 -0.29 -22.14 -10.82
CA ASP A 29 0.23 -21.20 -11.81
C ASP A 29 -0.50 -21.29 -13.16
N ASP A 30 0.00 -20.55 -14.15
CA ASP A 30 -0.52 -20.51 -15.53
C ASP A 30 -0.44 -21.85 -16.29
N LYS A 31 0.35 -22.81 -15.77
CA LYS A 31 0.52 -24.16 -16.31
C LYS A 31 -0.19 -25.21 -15.45
N ASN A 32 -1.11 -24.81 -14.58
CA ASN A 32 -1.79 -25.68 -13.60
C ASN A 32 -0.83 -26.39 -12.61
N LYS A 33 0.41 -25.90 -12.45
CA LYS A 33 1.35 -26.44 -11.48
C LYS A 33 0.99 -25.90 -10.09
N LYS A 34 0.95 -26.79 -9.11
CA LYS A 34 0.70 -26.43 -7.71
C LYS A 34 1.84 -25.56 -7.15
N LEU A 35 1.51 -24.37 -6.67
CA LEU A 35 2.42 -23.49 -5.94
C LEU A 35 2.39 -23.79 -4.45
N LEU A 36 1.20 -23.69 -3.85
CA LEU A 36 0.94 -23.98 -2.44
C LEU A 36 -0.49 -24.51 -2.26
N GLU A 37 -0.71 -25.22 -1.17
CA GLU A 37 -2.00 -25.79 -0.79
C GLU A 37 -2.12 -25.79 0.72
N GLY A 38 -3.29 -25.47 1.23
CA GLY A 38 -3.53 -25.29 2.65
C GLY A 38 -5.01 -25.08 2.94
N ARG A 39 -5.36 -25.04 4.22
CA ARG A 39 -6.74 -24.87 4.68
C ARG A 39 -7.11 -23.42 4.97
N SER A 40 -6.09 -22.56 5.16
CA SER A 40 -6.24 -21.15 5.45
C SER A 40 -5.89 -20.34 4.20
N LEU A 41 -6.89 -19.67 3.63
CA LEU A 41 -6.66 -18.80 2.47
C LEU A 41 -5.80 -17.59 2.84
N SER A 42 -5.93 -17.07 4.07
CA SER A 42 -5.13 -15.95 4.58
C SER A 42 -3.66 -16.31 4.68
N GLU A 43 -3.32 -17.48 5.24
CA GLU A 43 -1.94 -17.96 5.33
C GLU A 43 -1.34 -18.19 3.93
N LEU A 44 -2.13 -18.76 3.01
CA LEU A 44 -1.69 -18.95 1.62
C LEU A 44 -1.42 -17.62 0.92
N LYS A 45 -2.26 -16.60 1.13
CA LYS A 45 -2.05 -15.25 0.59
C LYS A 45 -0.79 -14.60 1.15
N GLU A 46 -0.58 -14.69 2.46
CA GLU A 46 0.60 -14.11 3.11
C GLU A 46 1.89 -14.78 2.63
N ALA A 47 1.92 -16.11 2.56
CA ALA A 47 3.06 -16.88 2.07
C ALA A 47 3.39 -16.61 0.60
N LEU A 48 2.40 -16.22 -0.22
CA LEU A 48 2.56 -15.97 -1.65
C LEU A 48 2.68 -14.49 -2.02
N LYS A 49 2.54 -13.56 -1.08
CA LYS A 49 2.52 -12.12 -1.35
C LYS A 49 3.70 -11.66 -2.21
N GLY A 50 4.91 -12.10 -1.88
CA GLY A 50 6.12 -11.78 -2.66
C GLY A 50 6.08 -12.32 -4.09
N LYS A 51 5.61 -13.56 -4.29
CA LYS A 51 5.47 -14.16 -5.63
C LYS A 51 4.41 -13.49 -6.48
N VAL A 52 3.33 -13.01 -5.86
CA VAL A 52 2.30 -12.23 -6.57
C VAL A 52 2.92 -10.93 -7.07
N GLN A 53 3.67 -10.22 -6.23
CA GLN A 53 4.35 -8.97 -6.60
C GLN A 53 5.35 -9.19 -7.75
N GLU A 54 6.19 -10.22 -7.68
CA GLU A 54 7.10 -10.58 -8.79
C GLU A 54 6.34 -10.87 -10.10
N THR A 55 5.22 -11.59 -10.00
CA THR A 55 4.40 -11.92 -11.17
C THR A 55 3.73 -10.68 -11.76
N LEU A 56 3.30 -9.72 -10.92
CA LEU A 56 2.73 -8.45 -11.36
C LEU A 56 3.76 -7.62 -12.12
N SER A 57 4.96 -7.43 -11.54
CA SER A 57 6.01 -6.64 -12.19
C SER A 57 6.53 -7.28 -13.49
N ALA A 58 6.53 -8.61 -13.59
CA ALA A 58 6.91 -9.31 -14.82
C ALA A 58 5.85 -9.25 -15.93
N VAL A 59 4.61 -8.87 -15.58
CA VAL A 59 3.45 -8.89 -16.48
C VAL A 59 3.06 -7.47 -16.91
N ALA A 60 3.42 -6.45 -16.13
CA ALA A 60 3.27 -5.04 -16.49
C ALA A 60 3.86 -4.74 -17.88
N ASP A 61 3.12 -3.98 -18.70
CA ASP A 61 3.69 -3.36 -19.90
C ASP A 61 4.85 -2.43 -19.48
N ASP A 62 5.94 -2.40 -20.26
CA ASP A 62 7.18 -1.64 -20.01
C ASP A 62 6.99 -0.14 -19.69
N GLY A 63 5.78 0.40 -19.85
CA GLY A 63 5.44 1.80 -19.57
C GLY A 63 4.73 2.08 -18.24
N ILE A 64 4.16 1.08 -17.55
CA ILE A 64 3.37 1.33 -16.33
C ILE A 64 4.26 1.47 -15.10
N GLU A 65 5.16 0.53 -14.87
CA GLU A 65 6.14 0.67 -13.79
C GLU A 65 7.24 1.65 -14.21
N GLN A 66 7.47 2.66 -13.38
CA GLN A 66 8.47 3.69 -13.60
C GLN A 66 9.21 3.96 -12.29
N SER A 67 10.42 4.50 -12.35
CA SER A 67 11.21 4.83 -11.16
C SER A 67 12.00 6.11 -11.39
N GLY A 68 12.50 6.74 -10.34
CA GLY A 68 13.30 7.97 -10.48
C GLY A 68 12.49 9.21 -10.88
N LEU A 69 11.17 9.21 -10.69
CA LEU A 69 10.31 10.33 -11.04
C LEU A 69 10.44 11.44 -10.00
N HIS A 70 10.68 12.66 -10.47
CA HIS A 70 10.77 13.86 -9.61
C HIS A 70 9.62 14.83 -9.86
N ILE A 71 8.91 14.69 -10.97
CA ILE A 71 7.77 15.50 -11.37
C ILE A 71 6.64 14.60 -11.87
N TRP A 72 5.43 15.14 -11.94
CA TRP A 72 4.29 14.44 -12.54
C TRP A 72 4.43 14.38 -14.07
N SER A 73 5.18 13.41 -14.60
CA SER A 73 5.47 13.26 -16.05
C SER A 73 4.85 12.01 -16.70
N PHE A 74 4.08 11.23 -15.95
CA PHE A 74 3.54 9.93 -16.37
C PHE A 74 2.07 9.99 -16.82
N GLY A 75 1.49 11.19 -16.89
CA GLY A 75 0.11 11.37 -17.35
C GLY A 75 -0.92 10.89 -16.34
N GLN A 76 -1.95 10.17 -16.82
CA GLN A 76 -3.03 9.63 -16.01
C GLN A 76 -2.64 8.30 -15.37
N LEU A 77 -2.98 8.12 -14.10
CA LEU A 77 -2.69 6.91 -13.34
C LEU A 77 -4.00 6.19 -13.00
N PRO A 78 -4.36 5.11 -13.71
CA PRO A 78 -5.64 4.46 -13.51
C PRO A 78 -5.74 3.83 -12.12
N GLU A 79 -6.92 3.84 -11.49
CA GLU A 79 -7.13 3.19 -10.19
C GLU A 79 -6.92 1.66 -10.25
N SER A 80 -7.22 1.05 -11.38
CA SER A 80 -7.03 -0.38 -11.60
C SER A 80 -6.58 -0.68 -13.03
N TYR A 81 -5.65 -1.61 -13.14
CA TYR A 81 -5.14 -2.21 -14.35
C TYR A 81 -5.53 -3.69 -14.37
N GLU A 82 -6.17 -4.14 -15.45
CA GLU A 82 -6.50 -5.54 -15.67
C GLU A 82 -5.79 -6.05 -16.92
N GLN A 83 -5.10 -7.18 -16.80
CA GLN A 83 -4.44 -7.83 -17.93
C GLN A 83 -4.79 -9.31 -17.96
N LYS A 84 -5.03 -9.83 -19.17
CA LYS A 84 -5.39 -11.23 -19.37
C LYS A 84 -4.13 -12.03 -19.69
N ARG A 85 -3.80 -13.03 -18.86
CA ARG A 85 -2.70 -13.96 -19.10
C ARG A 85 -3.23 -15.39 -19.15
N GLY A 86 -3.25 -15.95 -20.36
CA GLY A 86 -3.88 -17.26 -20.61
C GLY A 86 -5.36 -17.27 -20.24
N ASN A 87 -5.72 -18.13 -19.28
CA ASN A 87 -7.12 -18.33 -18.85
C ASN A 87 -7.55 -17.45 -17.67
N TYR A 88 -6.64 -16.65 -17.10
CA TYR A 88 -6.92 -15.87 -15.89
C TYR A 88 -6.74 -14.38 -16.14
N LYS A 89 -7.51 -13.55 -15.42
CA LYS A 89 -7.36 -12.09 -15.39
C LYS A 89 -6.56 -11.71 -14.16
N VAL A 90 -5.48 -10.97 -14.38
CA VAL A 90 -4.67 -10.37 -13.32
C VAL A 90 -5.17 -8.95 -13.13
N LYS A 91 -5.54 -8.60 -11.89
CA LYS A 91 -5.96 -7.24 -11.52
C LYS A 91 -4.94 -6.67 -10.54
N ALA A 92 -4.43 -5.50 -10.85
CA ALA A 92 -3.53 -4.76 -9.97
C ALA A 92 -3.81 -3.26 -10.08
N GLY A 93 -3.60 -2.51 -9.01
CA GLY A 93 -3.72 -1.07 -8.98
C GLY A 93 -2.34 -0.42 -8.96
N PRO A 94 -2.00 0.48 -9.90
CA PRO A 94 -0.79 1.26 -9.80
C PRO A 94 -0.89 2.28 -8.65
N ALA A 95 0.24 2.55 -8.02
CA ALA A 95 0.38 3.61 -7.02
C ALA A 95 1.78 4.20 -7.05
N LEU A 96 1.87 5.45 -6.62
CA LEU A 96 3.13 6.11 -6.35
C LEU A 96 3.80 5.50 -5.11
N VAL A 97 5.10 5.31 -5.16
CA VAL A 97 5.91 4.76 -4.06
C VAL A 97 7.06 5.73 -3.76
N ASP A 98 7.23 6.04 -2.48
CA ASP A 98 8.32 6.87 -1.98
C ASP A 98 9.68 6.13 -2.06
N GLU A 99 10.61 6.63 -2.87
CA GLU A 99 12.00 6.15 -2.98
C GLU A 99 13.01 7.09 -2.31
N ARG A 100 12.56 7.96 -1.41
CA ARG A 100 13.31 9.01 -0.71
C ARG A 100 13.69 10.18 -1.62
N ASP A 101 14.56 9.97 -2.59
CA ASP A 101 15.02 11.05 -3.47
C ASP A 101 14.16 11.16 -4.74
N SER A 102 13.31 10.19 -4.97
CA SER A 102 12.39 10.10 -6.10
C SER A 102 11.08 9.42 -5.73
N VAL A 103 10.20 9.30 -6.71
CA VAL A 103 8.97 8.50 -6.67
C VAL A 103 9.00 7.45 -7.78
N ALA A 104 8.46 6.27 -7.49
CA ALA A 104 8.23 5.22 -8.48
C ALA A 104 6.74 4.95 -8.66
N ILE A 105 6.37 4.33 -9.79
CA ILE A 105 5.05 3.74 -9.99
C ILE A 105 5.21 2.23 -9.88
N ARG A 106 4.44 1.61 -8.98
CA ARG A 106 4.43 0.14 -8.77
C ARG A 106 3.01 -0.38 -8.78
N LEU A 107 2.85 -1.65 -9.16
CA LEU A 107 1.57 -2.36 -9.14
C LEU A 107 1.35 -3.07 -7.81
N PHE A 108 0.12 -2.99 -7.31
CA PHE A 108 -0.31 -3.63 -6.06
C PHE A 108 -1.54 -4.50 -6.30
N ASP A 109 -1.58 -5.69 -5.69
CA ASP A 109 -2.74 -6.59 -5.69
C ASP A 109 -3.75 -6.28 -4.57
N ASN A 110 -3.31 -5.52 -3.56
CA ASN A 110 -4.08 -5.14 -2.39
C ASN A 110 -4.50 -3.66 -2.45
N PRO A 111 -5.81 -3.34 -2.56
CA PRO A 111 -6.29 -1.96 -2.63
C PRO A 111 -5.92 -1.10 -1.40
N GLN A 112 -5.89 -1.68 -0.21
CA GLN A 112 -5.51 -0.94 1.00
C GLN A 112 -4.03 -0.56 0.98
N GLU A 113 -3.17 -1.47 0.52
CA GLU A 113 -1.74 -1.20 0.36
C GLU A 113 -1.49 -0.18 -0.75
N GLN A 114 -2.18 -0.31 -1.88
CA GLN A 114 -2.17 0.66 -2.97
C GLN A 114 -2.47 2.08 -2.48
N GLN A 115 -3.57 2.26 -1.72
CA GLN A 115 -3.96 3.57 -1.20
C GLN A 115 -2.91 4.17 -0.25
N GLN A 116 -2.37 3.36 0.65
CA GLN A 116 -1.32 3.80 1.59
C GLN A 116 -0.05 4.22 0.87
N MET A 117 0.37 3.44 -0.13
CA MET A 117 1.55 3.76 -0.94
C MET A 117 1.30 5.02 -1.75
N MET A 118 0.17 5.11 -2.44
CA MET A 118 -0.21 6.28 -3.22
C MET A 118 -0.15 7.56 -2.41
N TRP A 119 -0.67 7.54 -1.18
CA TRP A 119 -0.61 8.67 -0.27
C TRP A 119 0.83 9.11 0.01
N ARG A 120 1.70 8.17 0.39
CA ARG A 120 3.10 8.44 0.70
C ARG A 120 3.88 8.91 -0.53
N GLY A 121 3.65 8.29 -1.68
CA GLY A 121 4.28 8.65 -2.95
C GLY A 121 3.86 10.04 -3.43
N LEU A 122 2.57 10.40 -3.30
CA LEU A 122 2.09 11.75 -3.61
C LEU A 122 2.70 12.79 -2.68
N ARG A 123 2.75 12.53 -1.36
CA ARG A 123 3.44 13.40 -0.40
C ARG A 123 4.90 13.61 -0.80
N ARG A 124 5.63 12.54 -1.14
CA ARG A 124 7.02 12.65 -1.61
C ARG A 124 7.12 13.53 -2.85
N LEU A 125 6.27 13.31 -3.84
CA LEU A 125 6.29 14.10 -5.08
C LEU A 125 6.07 15.59 -4.80
N LEU A 126 5.15 15.94 -3.90
CA LEU A 126 4.94 17.32 -3.48
C LEU A 126 6.17 17.89 -2.76
N LEU A 127 6.76 17.14 -1.82
CA LEU A 127 7.96 17.57 -1.11
C LEU A 127 9.16 17.81 -2.04
N LEU A 128 9.29 17.04 -3.13
CA LEU A 128 10.33 17.26 -4.14
C LEU A 128 10.13 18.55 -4.95
N ASN A 129 8.90 19.05 -5.05
CA ASN A 129 8.55 20.20 -5.90
C ASN A 129 8.23 21.49 -5.13
N ILE A 130 8.08 21.42 -3.81
CA ILE A 130 7.77 22.59 -2.97
C ILE A 130 9.05 23.07 -2.27
N PRO A 131 9.34 24.39 -2.27
CA PRO A 131 10.48 24.93 -1.53
C PRO A 131 10.44 24.56 -0.04
N SER A 132 11.56 24.06 0.47
CA SER A 132 11.64 23.65 1.88
C SER A 132 11.46 24.84 2.84
N PRO A 133 10.55 24.75 3.82
CA PRO A 133 10.34 25.80 4.82
C PRO A 133 11.44 25.80 5.91
N ILE A 134 12.36 24.83 5.91
CA ILE A 134 13.39 24.64 6.95
C ILE A 134 14.20 25.92 7.17
N LYS A 135 14.66 26.58 6.10
CA LYS A 135 15.43 27.82 6.22
C LYS A 135 14.66 28.93 6.94
N TYR A 136 13.39 29.11 6.57
CA TYR A 136 12.50 30.09 7.20
C TYR A 136 12.28 29.78 8.69
N LEU A 137 12.06 28.50 9.02
CA LEU A 137 11.93 28.05 10.41
C LEU A 137 13.21 28.33 11.21
N HIS A 138 14.39 28.03 10.67
CA HIS A 138 15.65 28.33 11.34
C HIS A 138 15.84 29.83 11.60
N GLU A 139 15.46 30.70 10.66
CA GLU A 139 15.60 32.15 10.80
C GLU A 139 14.57 32.76 11.76
N LYS A 140 13.30 32.31 11.71
CA LYS A 140 12.18 32.96 12.41
C LYS A 140 11.78 32.29 13.72
N LEU A 141 12.24 31.07 14.00
CA LEU A 141 11.88 30.39 15.25
C LEU A 141 12.58 31.06 16.45
N PRO A 142 11.83 31.50 17.49
CA PRO A 142 12.41 32.15 18.66
C PRO A 142 13.39 31.25 19.41
N ASN A 143 14.44 31.82 20.02
CA ASN A 143 15.44 31.04 20.78
C ASN A 143 14.83 30.21 21.91
N LYS A 144 13.78 30.71 22.57
CA LYS A 144 13.03 29.94 23.59
C LYS A 144 12.41 28.67 23.01
N ALA A 145 11.83 28.75 21.81
CA ALA A 145 11.26 27.59 21.12
C ALA A 145 12.36 26.62 20.65
N LYS A 146 13.47 27.14 20.09
CA LYS A 146 14.66 26.33 19.74
C LYS A 146 15.20 25.54 20.93
N LEU A 147 15.32 26.19 22.09
CA LEU A 147 15.74 25.53 23.34
C LEU A 147 14.73 24.49 23.82
N GLY A 148 13.42 24.78 23.72
CA GLY A 148 12.38 23.81 24.05
C GLY A 148 12.41 22.57 23.16
N LEU A 149 12.70 22.74 21.86
CA LEU A 149 12.83 21.62 20.91
C LEU A 149 14.08 20.77 21.17
N TYR A 150 15.10 21.28 21.87
CA TYR A 150 16.30 20.50 22.18
C TYR A 150 16.00 19.28 23.06
N PHE A 151 14.97 19.37 23.91
CA PHE A 151 14.55 18.30 24.82
C PHE A 151 13.37 17.48 24.28
N ASN A 152 13.15 17.48 22.97
CA ASN A 152 12.04 16.75 22.36
C ASN A 152 12.24 15.22 22.43
N PRO A 153 11.16 14.42 22.48
CA PRO A 153 11.23 12.95 22.55
C PRO A 153 11.58 12.25 21.22
N TYR A 154 11.58 12.98 20.10
CA TYR A 154 11.85 12.50 18.74
C TYR A 154 13.35 12.48 18.39
N GLY A 155 14.23 12.83 19.33
CA GLY A 155 15.66 12.88 19.08
C GLY A 155 16.07 14.18 18.40
N LYS A 156 16.47 14.14 17.12
CA LYS A 156 16.99 15.33 16.45
C LYS A 156 15.86 16.29 16.10
N VAL A 157 16.09 17.58 16.32
CA VAL A 157 15.12 18.64 15.99
C VAL A 157 14.73 18.64 14.52
N LEU A 158 15.67 18.31 13.62
CA LEU A 158 15.39 18.23 12.18
C LEU A 158 14.38 17.12 11.85
N ASP A 159 14.48 15.96 12.49
CA ASP A 159 13.55 14.84 12.27
C ASP A 159 12.11 15.24 12.68
N LEU A 160 11.98 16.00 13.77
CA LEU A 160 10.69 16.56 14.20
C LEU A 160 10.15 17.61 13.21
N ILE A 161 11.02 18.47 12.66
CA ILE A 161 10.63 19.45 11.65
C ILE A 161 10.16 18.75 10.37
N ASP A 162 10.89 17.73 9.91
CA ASP A 162 10.54 16.96 8.71
C ASP A 162 9.20 16.20 8.89
N ASP A 163 8.93 15.66 10.08
CA ASP A 163 7.65 15.05 10.42
C ASP A 163 6.50 16.08 10.41
N CYS A 164 6.73 17.26 10.98
CA CYS A 164 5.75 18.36 10.95
C CYS A 164 5.47 18.84 9.51
N ILE A 165 6.51 18.93 8.67
CA ILE A 165 6.36 19.28 7.24
C ILE A 165 5.55 18.20 6.53
N SER A 166 5.89 16.92 6.75
CA SER A 166 5.15 15.79 6.18
C SER A 166 3.68 15.80 6.59
N CYS A 167 3.39 16.02 7.86
CA CYS A 167 2.04 16.18 8.38
C CYS A 167 1.31 17.38 7.76
N GLY A 168 2.01 18.50 7.55
CA GLY A 168 1.45 19.68 6.87
C GLY A 168 1.05 19.37 5.44
N VAL A 169 1.90 18.66 4.69
CA VAL A 169 1.58 18.22 3.32
C VAL A 169 0.43 17.23 3.33
N ASP A 170 0.40 16.26 4.25
CA ASP A 170 -0.71 15.30 4.37
C ASP A 170 -2.04 16.00 4.64
N LYS A 171 -2.04 17.02 5.51
CA LYS A 171 -3.21 17.84 5.76
C LYS A 171 -3.69 18.54 4.49
N LEU A 172 -2.78 19.13 3.71
CA LEU A 172 -3.12 19.79 2.45
C LEU A 172 -3.67 18.80 1.42
N ILE A 173 -3.09 17.60 1.32
CA ILE A 173 -3.63 16.53 0.47
C ILE A 173 -5.06 16.19 0.90
N HIS A 174 -5.29 16.02 2.20
CA HIS A 174 -6.62 15.72 2.74
C HIS A 174 -7.64 16.83 2.44
N GLU A 175 -7.29 18.10 2.66
CA GLU A 175 -8.13 19.27 2.37
C GLU A 175 -8.43 19.40 0.86
N ALA A 176 -7.51 18.95 0.00
CA ALA A 176 -7.70 18.92 -1.45
C ALA A 176 -8.53 17.71 -1.95
N GLY A 177 -9.00 16.83 -1.06
CA GLY A 177 -9.85 15.69 -1.40
C GLY A 177 -9.14 14.32 -1.41
N GLY A 178 -7.87 14.25 -1.01
CA GLY A 178 -7.09 13.01 -0.92
C GLY A 178 -6.18 12.74 -2.13
N PRO A 179 -5.55 11.55 -2.19
CA PRO A 179 -4.71 11.16 -3.30
C PRO A 179 -5.50 11.06 -4.60
N VAL A 180 -4.87 11.49 -5.69
CA VAL A 180 -5.51 11.62 -6.99
C VAL A 180 -5.02 10.53 -7.93
N TRP A 181 -5.95 9.71 -8.42
CA TRP A 181 -5.78 8.83 -9.58
C TRP A 181 -6.47 9.53 -10.76
N THR A 182 -5.71 10.28 -11.54
CA THR A 182 -6.24 11.04 -12.69
C THR A 182 -6.35 10.17 -13.92
#